data_AF-A0A920IUW2-F1
#
_entry.id   AF-A0A920IUW2-F1
#
_cell.length_a   1.000
_cell.length_b   1.000
_cell.length_c   1.000
_cell.angle_alpha   90.00
_cell.angle_beta   90.00
_cell.angle_gamma   90.00
#
_symmetry.space_group_name_H-M   'P 1'
#
loop_
_entity.id
_entity.type
_entity.pdbx_description
1 polymer ?
#
loop_
_entity_poly.entity_id
_entity_poly.type
_entity_poly.pdbx_seq_one_letter_code
_entity_poly.pdbx_strand_id
1 'polypeptide(L)' 'MQLPEQQLDQALIIHLTDGTLTISAGASSGTITIASIVDDSIDEANETVVLTLSSPSNATLGSDSIHTYTITDNDEYPND' A
#
# COMPACT_ATOMS: atom_id res chain seq x y z
N MET A 1 -3.14 39.46 -4.30
CA MET A 1 -2.52 38.64 -3.26
C MET A 1 -3.37 37.40 -3.18
N GLN A 2 -2.98 36.36 -3.91
CA GLN A 2 -3.68 35.08 -3.96
C GLN A 2 -3.78 34.53 -2.52
N LEU A 3 -4.97 34.13 -2.12
CA LEU A 3 -5.20 33.42 -0.86
C LEU A 3 -4.53 32.03 -0.94
N PRO A 4 -4.10 31.45 0.20
CA PRO A 4 -3.32 30.22 0.21
C PRO A 4 -4.20 29.06 -0.26
N GLU A 5 -3.86 28.43 -1.38
CA GLU A 5 -4.56 27.25 -1.85
C GLU A 5 -4.17 26.06 -0.96
N GLN A 6 -5.08 25.76 -0.03
CA GLN A 6 -5.46 24.42 0.44
C GLN A 6 -4.31 23.43 0.60
N GLN A 7 -3.60 23.52 1.73
CA GLN A 7 -2.93 22.35 2.30
C GLN A 7 -3.99 21.46 2.98
N LEU A 8 -4.85 20.89 2.15
CA LEU A 8 -5.72 19.76 2.45
C LEU A 8 -5.75 18.99 1.12
N ASP A 9 -4.76 18.17 0.85
CA ASP A 9 -4.89 16.78 1.28
C ASP A 9 -3.59 16.20 1.83
N GLN A 10 -3.63 15.81 3.10
CA GLN A 10 -2.89 14.66 3.59
C GLN A 10 -3.71 13.40 3.29
N ALA A 11 -4.30 13.31 2.08
CA ALA A 11 -5.01 12.12 1.70
C ALA A 11 -3.97 11.04 1.56
N LEU A 12 -3.85 10.24 2.62
CA LEU A 12 -3.39 8.90 2.48
C LEU A 12 -4.29 8.22 1.44
N ILE A 13 -3.89 8.20 0.16
CA ILE A 13 -4.62 7.53 -0.93
C ILE A 13 -4.58 6.00 -0.81
N ILE A 14 -3.93 5.47 0.25
CA ILE A 14 -3.80 4.04 0.52
C ILE A 14 -4.46 3.69 1.85
N HIS A 15 -5.63 3.07 1.79
CA HIS A 15 -6.31 2.52 2.97
C HIS A 15 -6.02 1.03 3.13
N LEU A 16 -5.15 0.68 4.07
CA LEU A 16 -4.85 -0.72 4.41
C LEU A 16 -5.83 -1.24 5.47
N THR A 17 -6.39 -2.41 5.22
CA THR A 17 -7.14 -3.19 6.21
C THR A 17 -6.47 -4.53 6.43
N ASP A 18 -6.48 -5.00 7.68
CA ASP A 18 -6.02 -6.36 7.99
C ASP A 18 -6.88 -7.41 7.25
N GLY A 19 -6.28 -8.56 6.97
CA GLY A 19 -6.94 -9.66 6.28
C GLY A 19 -6.27 -11.01 6.52
N THR A 20 -6.92 -12.06 6.05
CA THR A 20 -6.43 -13.44 6.16
C THR A 20 -6.15 -14.02 4.78
N LEU A 21 -4.92 -14.45 4.52
CA LEU A 21 -4.60 -15.26 3.34
C LEU A 21 -4.84 -16.74 3.64
N THR A 22 -5.70 -17.39 2.86
CA THR A 22 -5.89 -18.85 2.92
C THR A 22 -5.16 -19.51 1.76
N ILE A 23 -4.20 -20.38 2.05
CA ILE A 23 -3.57 -21.25 1.06
C ILE A 23 -4.31 -22.58 1.07
N SER A 24 -4.96 -22.92 -0.05
CA SER A 24 -5.75 -24.16 -0.16
C SER A 24 -4.86 -25.40 -0.17
N ALA A 25 -5.38 -26.54 0.29
CA ALA A 25 -4.65 -27.81 0.26
C ALA A 25 -4.16 -28.14 -1.16
N GLY A 26 -2.88 -28.48 -1.29
CA GLY A 26 -2.23 -28.74 -2.57
C GLY A 26 -1.73 -27.49 -3.31
N ALA A 27 -2.07 -26.28 -2.87
CA ALA A 27 -1.47 -25.05 -3.37
C ALA A 27 -0.18 -24.71 -2.60
N SER A 28 0.75 -24.05 -3.27
CA SER A 28 1.99 -23.53 -2.68
C SER A 28 1.99 -22.01 -2.50
N SER A 29 0.94 -21.32 -2.94
CA SER A 29 0.86 -19.86 -2.93
C SER A 29 -0.58 -19.36 -2.84
N GLY A 30 -0.71 -18.07 -2.51
CA GLY A 30 -1.94 -17.30 -2.61
C GLY A 30 -1.60 -15.82 -2.81
N THR A 31 -2.60 -14.99 -3.13
CA THR A 31 -2.40 -13.58 -3.47
C THR A 31 -3.09 -12.67 -2.47
N ILE A 32 -2.35 -11.68 -1.98
CA ILE A 32 -2.91 -10.53 -1.24
C ILE A 32 -3.04 -9.39 -2.24
N THR A 33 -4.24 -8.82 -2.36
CA THR A 33 -4.52 -7.71 -3.29
C THR A 33 -4.74 -6.43 -2.48
N ILE A 34 -4.00 -5.38 -2.82
CA ILE A 34 -4.22 -4.03 -2.28
C ILE A 34 -5.06 -3.28 -3.31
N ALA A 35 -6.38 -3.30 -3.14
CA ALA A 35 -7.33 -2.75 -4.11
C ALA A 35 -7.57 -1.24 -3.96
N SER A 36 -7.04 -0.64 -2.90
CA SER A 36 -7.33 0.73 -2.48
C SER A 36 -6.29 1.75 -2.95
N ILE A 37 -5.42 1.41 -3.91
CA ILE A 37 -4.48 2.38 -4.48
C ILE A 37 -5.28 3.25 -5.46
N VAL A 38 -5.22 4.56 -5.28
CA VAL A 38 -5.87 5.55 -6.15
C VAL A 38 -4.78 6.24 -6.96
N ASP A 39 -4.98 6.31 -8.27
CA ASP A 39 -4.14 7.07 -9.20
C ASP A 39 -4.92 8.32 -9.57
N ASP A 40 -4.32 9.50 -9.43
CA ASP A 40 -4.96 10.75 -9.81
C ASP A 40 -4.05 11.68 -10.64
N SER A 41 -3.99 12.97 -10.34
CA SER A 41 -3.19 13.93 -11.11
C SER A 41 -2.56 14.99 -10.22
N ILE A 42 -2.56 14.77 -8.92
CA ILE A 42 -1.97 15.63 -7.92
C ILE A 42 -0.54 15.13 -7.72
N ASP A 43 0.44 16.03 -7.79
CA ASP A 43 1.82 15.72 -7.42
C ASP A 43 1.88 15.32 -5.94
N GLU A 44 2.28 14.06 -5.70
CA GLU A 44 2.34 13.44 -4.38
C GLU A 44 3.76 12.91 -4.08
N ALA A 45 4.02 12.54 -2.82
CA ALA A 45 5.27 11.92 -2.46
C ALA A 45 5.10 10.40 -2.41
N ASN A 46 6.04 9.64 -3.00
CA ASN A 46 6.08 8.18 -2.92
C ASN A 46 5.66 7.62 -1.55
N GLU A 47 4.68 6.72 -1.53
CA GLU A 47 4.21 6.09 -0.31
C GLU A 47 4.86 4.72 -0.09
N THR A 48 4.90 4.29 1.17
CA THR A 48 5.43 2.97 1.55
C THR A 48 4.36 2.12 2.20
N VAL A 49 4.18 0.91 1.67
CA VAL A 49 3.36 -0.15 2.26
C VAL A 49 4.27 -1.17 2.94
N VAL A 50 3.95 -1.52 4.18
CA VAL A 50 4.60 -2.59 4.92
C VAL A 50 3.59 -3.70 5.18
N LEU A 51 3.77 -4.84 4.53
CA LEU A 51 3.01 -6.05 4.77
C LEU A 51 3.74 -6.91 5.81
N THR A 52 3.07 -7.23 6.91
CA THR A 52 3.59 -8.15 7.93
C THR A 52 2.67 -9.36 8.05
N LEU A 53 3.20 -10.55 7.80
CA LEU A 53 2.51 -11.80 8.04
C LEU A 53 2.55 -12.11 9.54
N SER A 54 1.40 -12.53 10.10
CA SER A 54 1.29 -12.87 11.52
C SER A 54 0.33 -14.04 11.73
N SER A 55 0.36 -14.63 12.93
CA SER A 55 -0.60 -15.63 13.39
C SER A 55 -0.85 -16.80 12.40
N PRO A 56 0.20 -17.50 11.92
CA PRO A 56 0.00 -18.63 11.02
C PRO A 56 -0.80 -19.74 11.72
N SER A 57 -1.63 -20.44 10.95
CA SER A 57 -2.35 -21.64 11.41
C SER A 57 -1.91 -22.84 10.59
N ASN A 58 -1.53 -23.94 11.27
CA ASN A 58 -0.99 -25.17 10.65
C ASN A 58 0.24 -24.93 9.75
N ALA A 59 0.98 -23.86 10.01
CA ALA A 59 2.18 -23.48 9.29
C ALA A 59 3.15 -22.77 10.24
N THR A 60 4.39 -22.66 9.81
CA THR A 60 5.42 -21.83 10.45
C THR A 60 5.79 -20.72 9.48
N LEU A 61 5.84 -19.47 9.94
CA LEU A 61 6.36 -18.37 9.11
C LEU A 61 7.86 -18.56 8.89
N GLY A 62 8.32 -18.29 7.66
CA GLY A 62 9.74 -18.19 7.35
C GLY A 62 10.36 -16.88 7.84
N SER A 63 11.62 -16.65 7.49
CA SER A 63 12.32 -15.38 7.76
C SER A 63 11.66 -14.19 7.07
N ASP A 64 11.09 -14.41 5.89
CA ASP A 64 10.56 -13.38 5.02
C ASP A 64 9.09 -13.11 5.35
N SER A 65 8.85 -12.61 6.56
CA SER A 65 7.51 -12.32 7.09
C SER A 65 7.12 -10.85 6.98
N ILE A 66 8.07 -9.98 6.69
CA ILE A 66 7.86 -8.54 6.46
C ILE A 66 8.26 -8.24 5.02
N HIS A 67 7.35 -7.63 4.28
CA HIS A 67 7.59 -7.16 2.92
C HIS A 67 7.28 -5.68 2.83
N THR A 68 8.26 -4.90 2.37
CA THR A 68 8.12 -3.46 2.16
C THR A 68 8.03 -3.19 0.67
N TYR A 69 7.03 -2.42 0.27
CA TYR A 69 6.83 -1.99 -1.10
C TYR A 69 6.66 -0.48 -1.14
N THR A 70 7.29 0.18 -2.11
CA THR A 70 7.12 1.61 -2.35
C THR A 70 6.22 1.80 -3.57
N ILE A 71 5.17 2.57 -3.39
CA ILE A 71 4.35 3.09 -4.48
C ILE A 71 5.04 4.38 -4.93
N THR A 72 5.31 4.46 -6.23
CA THR A 72 6.00 5.62 -6.80
C THR A 72 4.97 6.54 -7.40
N ASP A 73 5.05 7.81 -7.03
CA ASP A 73 4.32 8.88 -7.70
C ASP A 73 4.71 8.93 -9.19
N ASN A 74 3.70 9.15 -10.02
CA ASN A 74 3.82 9.23 -11.48
C ASN A 74 3.27 10.52 -12.06
N ASP A 75 2.92 11.50 -11.22
CA ASP A 75 2.41 12.78 -11.66
C ASP A 75 3.53 13.81 -11.85
N GLU A 76 3.24 14.86 -12.62
CA GLU A 76 4.22 15.90 -12.91
C GLU A 76 4.28 16.91 -11.76
N TYR A 77 5.50 17.25 -11.34
CA TYR A 77 5.73 18.32 -10.36
C TYR A 77 5.06 19.63 -10.82
N PRO A 78 4.44 20.42 -9.92
CA PRO A 78 3.75 21.65 -10.30
C PRO A 78 4.72 22.62 -10.97
N ASN A 79 4.43 22.95 -12.22
CA ASN A 79 5.17 23.97 -12.96
C ASN A 79 4.69 25.36 -12.50
N ASP A 80 5.47 26.05 -11.67
CA ASP A 80 5.28 27.48 -11.32
C ASP A 80 5.83 28.41 -12.42
#